data_AF-A0A523GF53-F1
#
_entry.id   AF-A0A523GF53-F1
#
_cell.length_a   1.000
_cell.length_b   1.000
_cell.length_c   1.000
_cell.angle_alpha   90.00
_cell.angle_beta   90.00
_cell.angle_gamma   90.00
#
_symmetry.space_group_name_H-M   'P 1'
#
loop_
_entity.id
_entity.type
_entity.pdbx_description
1 polymer ?
#
loop_
_entity_poly.entity_id
_entity_poly.type
_entity_poly.pdbx_seq_one_letter_code
_entity_poly.pdbx_strand_id
1 'polypeptide(L)'
;MNKFRLLFLFIVISFGLLNKSFATHIRGGNISVSVISTRPLVVLFKVSLYRDSNSFTNIGNGLLYFWDGTSVRLRQNADSIDIKYLGNQIEEYIFYISHAYHSGTGFIAPFYFEANRNAGTVNLQNSVSIPFFIETQIVIAPNGQINNSPIFQIPPNDEGVVGELFIHNVGAYDPDGDSLSYELITPYQQKEIEVVSYEIPDSSWIDKYGNIYWDKPVFVGQYTYALRVTEWRFFDGKWQDIGFVIRDMQVYIRDLPNAPPTITPNGSICVVAGETAIIDMVVEDPNDNMISVELFNDLNL
;
A
#
# COMPACT_ATOMS: atom_id res chain seq x y z
N MET A 1 -61.19 -2.98 -1.08
CA MET A 1 -60.24 -2.64 0.00
C MET A 1 -58.86 -3.32 -0.09
N ASN A 2 -58.57 -4.18 -1.08
CA ASN A 2 -57.30 -4.95 -1.12
C ASN A 2 -56.24 -4.44 -2.11
N LYS A 3 -56.60 -3.68 -3.16
CA LYS A 3 -55.62 -3.18 -4.15
C LYS A 3 -54.78 -1.98 -3.66
N PHE A 4 -55.36 -1.13 -2.82
CA PHE A 4 -54.65 0.02 -2.23
C PHE A 4 -53.65 -0.38 -1.13
N ARG A 5 -53.92 -1.47 -0.40
CA ARG A 5 -52.99 -2.02 0.60
C ARG A 5 -51.75 -2.66 -0.03
N LEU A 6 -51.88 -3.32 -1.19
CA LEU A 6 -50.72 -3.87 -1.90
C LEU A 6 -49.82 -2.78 -2.49
N LEU A 7 -50.39 -1.70 -3.02
CA LEU A 7 -49.62 -0.58 -3.58
C LEU A 7 -48.83 0.16 -2.48
N PHE A 8 -49.42 0.30 -1.29
CA PHE A 8 -48.75 0.91 -0.13
C PHE A 8 -47.62 0.01 0.42
N LEU A 9 -47.80 -1.33 0.40
CA LEU A 9 -46.73 -2.27 0.78
C LEU A 9 -45.56 -2.24 -0.22
N PHE A 10 -45.85 -2.09 -1.52
CA PHE A 10 -44.82 -2.03 -2.56
C PHE A 10 -43.99 -0.73 -2.50
N ILE A 11 -44.64 0.40 -2.17
CA ILE A 11 -43.95 1.70 -2.00
C ILE A 11 -43.12 1.73 -0.71
N VAL A 12 -43.60 1.13 0.39
CA VAL A 12 -42.83 1.05 1.65
C VAL A 12 -41.64 0.08 1.54
N ILE A 13 -41.75 -1.00 0.77
CA ILE A 13 -40.62 -1.92 0.50
C ILE A 13 -39.61 -1.28 -0.47
N SER A 14 -40.05 -0.50 -1.46
CA SER A 14 -39.14 0.17 -2.40
C SER A 14 -38.41 1.40 -1.81
N PHE A 15 -38.90 1.97 -0.70
CA PHE A 15 -38.23 3.08 0.02
C PHE A 15 -37.35 2.60 1.18
N GLY A 16 -37.36 1.30 1.51
CA GLY A 16 -36.74 0.73 2.72
C GLY A 16 -35.30 0.25 2.59
N LEU A 17 -34.64 0.37 1.42
CA LEU A 17 -33.29 -0.21 1.20
C LEU A 17 -32.32 0.74 0.47
N LEU A 18 -32.39 2.03 0.73
CA LEU A 18 -31.25 2.92 0.47
C LEU A 18 -30.25 2.79 1.63
N ASN A 19 -29.59 1.63 1.72
CA ASN A 19 -28.38 1.53 2.52
C ASN A 19 -27.35 2.47 1.88
N LYS A 20 -27.11 3.63 2.49
CA LYS A 20 -25.93 4.43 2.16
C LYS A 20 -24.72 3.58 2.51
N SER A 21 -24.15 2.93 1.51
CA SER A 21 -22.88 2.26 1.64
C SER A 21 -21.81 3.35 1.83
N PHE A 22 -21.23 3.43 3.03
CA PHE A 22 -20.15 4.37 3.31
C PHE A 22 -18.82 3.72 2.92
N ALA A 23 -18.40 3.93 1.68
CA ALA A 23 -17.02 3.67 1.30
C ALA A 23 -16.11 4.69 2.00
N THR A 24 -14.97 4.24 2.53
CA THR A 24 -13.90 5.13 2.99
C THR A 24 -13.14 5.75 1.84
N HIS A 25 -13.20 5.12 0.66
CA HIS A 25 -12.41 5.47 -0.54
C HIS A 25 -10.90 5.27 -0.35
N ILE A 26 -10.49 4.40 0.58
CA ILE A 26 -9.08 4.00 0.75
C ILE A 26 -8.67 3.12 -0.43
N ARG A 27 -7.69 3.61 -1.19
CA ARG A 27 -7.07 2.95 -2.34
C ARG A 27 -5.81 2.17 -1.98
N GLY A 28 -5.31 2.31 -0.77
CA GLY A 28 -4.13 1.59 -0.32
C GLY A 28 -3.48 2.23 0.90
N GLY A 29 -2.38 1.62 1.34
CA GLY A 29 -1.57 2.15 2.42
C GLY A 29 -0.54 1.17 2.95
N ASN A 30 0.28 1.66 3.87
CA ASN A 30 1.30 0.91 4.60
C ASN A 30 1.64 1.63 5.92
N ILE A 31 2.29 0.93 6.84
CA ILE A 31 2.86 1.50 8.05
C ILE A 31 4.37 1.41 7.90
N SER A 32 5.09 2.52 8.06
CA SER A 32 6.54 2.50 8.25
C SER A 32 6.87 2.82 9.69
N VAL A 33 7.90 2.19 10.22
CA VAL A 33 8.31 2.28 11.63
C VAL A 33 9.75 2.72 11.71
N SER A 34 10.02 3.70 12.57
CA SER A 34 11.39 4.17 12.85
C SER A 34 11.60 4.34 14.35
N VAL A 35 12.78 3.99 14.85
CA VAL A 35 13.10 4.13 16.29
C VAL A 35 13.75 5.49 16.55
N ILE A 36 13.08 6.35 17.32
CA ILE A 36 13.58 7.68 17.70
C ILE A 36 14.58 7.58 18.86
N SER A 37 14.27 6.74 19.84
CA SER A 37 15.09 6.55 21.03
C SER A 37 14.95 5.11 21.52
N THR A 38 16.01 4.54 22.09
CA THR A 38 15.99 3.20 22.68
C THR A 38 15.87 3.23 24.21
N ARG A 39 16.08 4.39 24.85
CA ARG A 39 16.03 4.58 26.31
C ARG A 39 15.53 5.99 26.69
N PRO A 40 14.23 6.19 26.98
CA PRO A 40 13.15 5.21 26.84
C PRO A 40 12.92 4.83 25.37
N LEU A 41 12.33 3.67 25.11
CA LEU A 41 12.00 3.25 23.75
C LEU A 41 10.88 4.13 23.21
N VAL A 42 11.18 4.94 22.19
CA VAL A 42 10.22 5.80 21.49
C VAL A 42 10.28 5.48 20.02
N VAL A 43 9.12 5.18 19.45
CA VAL A 43 8.97 4.73 18.07
C VAL A 43 8.03 5.67 17.33
N LEU A 44 8.43 6.04 16.11
CA LEU A 44 7.63 6.79 15.17
C LEU A 44 6.93 5.83 14.21
N PHE A 45 5.61 5.91 14.17
CA PHE A 45 4.79 5.25 13.16
C PHE A 45 4.39 6.27 12.11
N LYS A 46 4.73 5.98 10.85
CA LYS A 46 4.28 6.70 9.67
C LYS A 46 3.22 5.85 8.98
N VAL A 47 1.95 6.16 9.17
CA VAL A 47 0.85 5.49 8.46
C VAL A 47 0.56 6.29 7.19
N SER A 48 0.84 5.70 6.03
CA SER A 48 0.56 6.30 4.73
C SER A 48 -0.71 5.68 4.17
N LEU A 49 -1.74 6.48 3.92
CA LEU A 49 -3.01 6.06 3.34
C LEU A 49 -3.27 6.82 2.06
N TYR A 50 -3.70 6.12 1.02
CA TYR A 50 -4.04 6.70 -0.28
C TYR A 50 -5.55 6.70 -0.45
N ARG A 51 -6.13 7.79 -0.94
CA ARG A 51 -7.56 7.87 -1.25
C ARG A 51 -7.83 8.40 -2.65
N ASP A 52 -9.04 8.10 -3.11
CA ASP A 52 -9.65 8.80 -4.24
C ASP A 52 -9.89 10.28 -3.89
N SER A 53 -9.26 11.19 -4.63
CA SER A 53 -9.38 12.64 -4.41
C SER A 53 -10.76 13.20 -4.75
N ASN A 54 -11.60 12.46 -5.49
CA ASN A 54 -12.98 12.86 -5.77
C ASN A 54 -13.93 12.58 -4.59
N SER A 55 -13.45 11.87 -3.57
CA SER A 55 -14.24 11.59 -2.37
C SER A 55 -14.20 12.76 -1.39
N PHE A 56 -15.36 13.12 -0.87
CA PHE A 56 -15.47 14.06 0.25
C PHE A 56 -15.27 13.39 1.63
N THR A 57 -15.10 12.06 1.66
CA THR A 57 -14.91 11.31 2.91
C THR A 57 -13.45 11.42 3.34
N ASN A 58 -13.22 11.91 4.56
CA ASN A 58 -11.90 11.85 5.19
C ASN A 58 -11.54 10.40 5.54
N ILE A 59 -10.33 9.97 5.23
CA ILE A 59 -9.76 8.67 5.65
C ILE A 59 -9.05 8.78 6.99
N GLY A 60 -8.56 7.68 7.57
CA GLY A 60 -7.78 7.73 8.80
C GLY A 60 -8.65 7.73 10.06
N ASN A 61 -9.94 7.41 9.97
CA ASN A 61 -10.85 7.39 11.14
C ASN A 61 -10.77 6.06 11.91
N GLY A 62 -10.02 5.10 11.37
CA GLY A 62 -9.71 3.82 11.98
C GLY A 62 -8.85 3.91 13.25
N LEU A 63 -8.43 2.74 13.72
CA LEU A 63 -7.58 2.58 14.90
C LEU A 63 -6.19 2.11 14.47
N LEU A 64 -5.16 2.76 15.02
CA LEU A 64 -3.80 2.24 15.05
C LEU A 64 -3.63 1.51 16.37
N TYR A 65 -3.34 0.21 16.30
CA TYR A 65 -3.04 -0.62 17.45
C TYR A 65 -1.53 -0.75 17.60
N PHE A 66 -1.06 -0.61 18.83
CA PHE A 66 0.34 -0.78 19.18
C PHE A 66 0.60 -2.17 19.74
N TRP A 67 1.87 -2.54 19.77
CA TRP A 67 2.31 -3.83 20.26
C TRP A 67 2.01 -4.07 21.75
N ASP A 68 1.94 -3.01 22.55
CA ASP A 68 1.67 -3.09 23.99
C ASP A 68 0.17 -3.25 24.33
N GLY A 69 -0.67 -3.47 23.31
CA GLY A 69 -2.11 -3.65 23.46
C GLY A 69 -2.90 -2.34 23.57
N THR A 70 -2.23 -1.19 23.56
CA THR A 70 -2.89 0.11 23.49
C THR A 70 -3.27 0.45 22.04
N SER A 71 -4.17 1.42 21.86
CA SER A 71 -4.59 1.88 20.53
C SER A 71 -4.99 3.34 20.56
N VAL A 72 -4.86 4.02 19.42
CA VAL A 72 -5.34 5.39 19.23
C VAL A 72 -6.19 5.51 17.98
N ARG A 73 -7.02 6.56 17.93
CA ARG A 73 -7.73 6.93 16.71
C ARG A 73 -6.77 7.72 15.82
N LEU A 74 -6.37 7.12 14.70
CA LEU A 74 -5.23 7.59 13.91
C LEU A 74 -5.29 9.09 13.60
N ARG A 75 -6.38 9.56 12.97
CA ARG A 75 -6.53 10.98 12.61
C ARG A 75 -6.62 11.92 13.83
N GLN A 76 -7.23 11.49 14.93
CA GLN A 76 -7.46 12.38 16.09
C GLN A 76 -6.23 12.50 16.99
N ASN A 77 -5.36 11.50 16.97
CA ASN A 77 -4.19 11.40 17.83
C ASN A 77 -2.86 11.58 17.09
N ALA A 78 -2.89 11.88 15.78
CA ALA A 78 -1.70 12.17 14.99
C ALA A 78 -0.94 13.39 15.53
N ASP A 79 0.38 13.24 15.71
CA ASP A 79 1.28 14.34 16.04
C ASP A 79 1.29 15.37 14.90
N SER A 80 1.26 14.88 13.66
CA SER A 80 1.07 15.67 12.46
C SER A 80 0.40 14.85 11.34
N ILE A 81 -0.23 15.55 10.41
CA ILE A 81 -0.84 14.96 9.21
C ILE A 81 -0.35 15.76 8.00
N ASP A 82 0.40 15.11 7.12
CA ASP A 82 0.75 15.66 5.82
C ASP A 82 -0.26 15.16 4.77
N ILE A 83 -0.65 16.05 3.85
CA ILE A 83 -1.54 15.71 2.75
C ILE A 83 -0.85 16.11 1.45
N LYS A 84 -0.70 15.16 0.53
CA LYS A 84 -0.12 15.40 -0.80
C LYS A 84 -1.10 15.03 -1.87
N TYR A 85 -1.24 15.91 -2.85
CA TYR A 85 -1.96 15.61 -4.10
C TYR A 85 -0.96 15.02 -5.09
N LEU A 86 -1.16 13.76 -5.47
CA LEU A 86 -0.22 13.02 -6.32
C LEU A 86 -0.60 13.05 -7.81
N GLY A 87 -1.66 13.78 -8.18
CA GLY A 87 -2.25 13.69 -9.53
C GLY A 87 -3.11 12.44 -9.71
N ASN A 88 -3.67 12.26 -10.92
CA ASN A 88 -4.47 11.10 -11.30
C ASN A 88 -5.53 10.68 -10.26
N GLN A 89 -6.17 11.69 -9.67
CA GLN A 89 -7.24 11.53 -8.67
C GLN A 89 -6.81 10.80 -7.38
N ILE A 90 -5.55 10.95 -6.96
CA ILE A 90 -5.04 10.37 -5.71
C ILE A 90 -4.48 11.43 -4.77
N GLU A 91 -4.86 11.29 -3.51
CA GLU A 91 -4.28 12.01 -2.38
C GLU A 91 -3.62 11.02 -1.42
N GLU A 92 -2.41 11.35 -0.98
CA GLU A 92 -1.70 10.66 0.09
C GLU A 92 -1.90 11.42 1.40
N TYR A 93 -2.37 10.72 2.43
CA TYR A 93 -2.38 11.18 3.81
C TYR A 93 -1.30 10.45 4.58
N ILE A 94 -0.40 11.20 5.19
CA ILE A 94 0.67 10.66 6.02
C ILE A 94 0.42 11.09 7.46
N PHE A 95 0.12 10.12 8.32
CA PHE A 95 -0.08 10.34 9.74
C PHE A 95 1.18 9.94 10.50
N TYR A 96 1.70 10.85 11.32
CA TYR A 96 2.82 10.59 12.20
C TYR A 96 2.31 10.41 13.62
N ILE A 97 2.72 9.31 14.26
CA ILE A 97 2.35 8.97 15.63
C ILE A 97 3.61 8.52 16.36
N SER A 98 3.98 9.24 17.42
CA SER A 98 5.04 8.84 18.32
C SER A 98 4.45 8.05 19.49
N HIS A 99 5.01 6.88 19.78
CA HIS A 99 4.60 6.08 20.95
C HIS A 99 5.80 5.71 21.80
N ALA A 100 5.66 5.89 23.11
CA ALA A 100 6.67 5.50 24.08
C ALA A 100 6.33 4.15 24.72
N TYR A 101 7.26 3.21 24.65
CA TYR A 101 7.15 1.90 25.28
C TYR A 101 7.89 1.89 26.62
N HIS A 102 7.25 1.33 27.66
CA HIS A 102 7.83 1.21 29.00
C HIS A 102 9.03 0.24 29.07
N SER A 103 9.06 -0.74 28.17
CA SER A 103 10.19 -1.66 27.93
C SER A 103 10.01 -2.29 26.54
N GLY A 104 11.09 -2.60 25.83
CA GLY A 104 10.94 -3.32 24.55
C GLY A 104 12.25 -3.87 24.02
N THR A 105 12.38 -5.19 24.09
CA THR A 105 13.25 -6.00 23.23
C THR A 105 12.37 -7.10 22.64
N GLY A 106 12.55 -7.44 21.37
CA GLY A 106 11.66 -8.35 20.64
C GLY A 106 10.91 -7.62 19.52
N PHE A 107 9.74 -8.12 19.13
CA PHE A 107 9.01 -7.57 17.99
C PHE A 107 8.12 -6.39 18.38
N ILE A 108 8.02 -5.40 17.51
CA ILE A 108 6.94 -4.40 17.50
C ILE A 108 6.11 -4.65 16.25
N ALA A 109 4.83 -4.96 16.44
CA ALA A 109 3.89 -5.24 15.36
C ALA A 109 2.66 -4.31 15.38
N PRO A 110 2.79 -3.04 14.93
CA PRO A 110 1.63 -2.17 14.77
C PRO A 110 0.74 -2.65 13.62
N PHE A 111 -0.57 -2.45 13.78
CA PHE A 111 -1.51 -2.63 12.68
C PHE A 111 -2.56 -1.54 12.67
N TYR A 112 -3.02 -1.23 11.47
CA TYR A 112 -4.06 -0.25 11.23
C TYR A 112 -5.32 -0.95 10.73
N PHE A 113 -6.46 -0.55 11.28
CA PHE A 113 -7.77 -1.05 10.90
C PHE A 113 -8.73 0.10 10.67
N GLU A 114 -9.31 0.18 9.46
CA GLU A 114 -10.43 1.07 9.16
C GLU A 114 -11.58 0.29 8.53
N ALA A 115 -12.80 0.60 8.97
CA ALA A 115 -13.98 -0.05 8.43
C ALA A 115 -14.13 0.32 6.95
N ASN A 116 -14.33 -0.69 6.10
CA ASN A 116 -14.57 -0.57 4.67
C ASN A 116 -13.36 -0.15 3.82
N ARG A 117 -13.27 -0.71 2.62
CA ARG A 117 -12.34 -0.32 1.54
C ARG A 117 -13.03 0.59 0.53
N ASN A 118 -12.30 0.96 -0.52
CA ASN A 118 -12.90 1.57 -1.70
C ASN A 118 -13.86 0.59 -2.41
N ALA A 119 -15.03 1.10 -2.81
CA ALA A 119 -16.08 0.32 -3.44
C ALA A 119 -15.76 0.01 -4.91
N GLY A 120 -16.33 -1.07 -5.44
CA GLY A 120 -16.22 -1.38 -6.87
C GLY A 120 -14.85 -1.97 -7.27
N THR A 121 -14.10 -2.50 -6.31
CA THR A 121 -12.89 -3.28 -6.59
C THR A 121 -13.29 -4.62 -7.20
N VAL A 122 -12.79 -4.92 -8.40
CA VAL A 122 -13.25 -6.03 -9.24
C VAL A 122 -12.90 -7.38 -8.63
N ASN A 123 -11.69 -7.53 -8.12
CA ASN A 123 -11.19 -8.78 -7.54
C ASN A 123 -11.50 -8.93 -6.04
N LEU A 124 -12.57 -8.27 -5.58
CA LEU A 124 -13.09 -8.33 -4.22
C LEU A 124 -14.63 -8.27 -4.24
N GLN A 125 -15.29 -9.37 -3.89
CA GLN A 125 -16.75 -9.36 -3.79
C GLN A 125 -17.22 -8.47 -2.63
N ASN A 126 -18.12 -7.53 -2.91
CA ASN A 126 -18.65 -6.57 -1.94
C ASN A 126 -17.55 -5.79 -1.18
N SER A 127 -16.51 -5.34 -1.90
CA SER A 127 -15.34 -4.60 -1.37
C SER A 127 -15.67 -3.51 -0.36
N VAL A 128 -16.79 -2.79 -0.52
CA VAL A 128 -17.22 -1.72 0.38
C VAL A 128 -17.61 -2.19 1.78
N SER A 129 -17.84 -3.48 2.01
CA SER A 129 -18.08 -4.05 3.35
C SER A 129 -16.87 -4.78 3.93
N ILE A 130 -15.74 -4.77 3.22
CA ILE A 130 -14.51 -5.42 3.65
C ILE A 130 -13.64 -4.37 4.35
N PRO A 131 -13.22 -4.57 5.61
CA PRO A 131 -12.30 -3.66 6.28
C PRO A 131 -10.95 -3.51 5.56
N PHE A 132 -10.37 -2.34 5.68
CA PHE A 132 -8.98 -2.09 5.29
C PHE A 132 -8.06 -2.43 6.47
N PHE A 133 -7.05 -3.28 6.22
CA PHE A 133 -6.10 -3.71 7.23
C PHE A 133 -4.69 -3.76 6.64
N ILE A 134 -3.73 -3.18 7.38
CA ILE A 134 -2.30 -3.23 7.08
C ILE A 134 -1.54 -3.43 8.39
N GLU A 135 -0.43 -4.16 8.32
CA GLU A 135 0.41 -4.50 9.46
C GLU A 135 1.88 -4.35 9.10
N THR A 136 2.68 -4.06 10.10
CA THR A 136 4.13 -4.03 9.98
C THR A 136 4.71 -4.68 11.21
N GLN A 137 5.86 -5.31 11.06
CA GLN A 137 6.62 -5.88 12.16
C GLN A 137 8.07 -5.43 12.03
N ILE A 138 8.70 -5.04 13.13
CA ILE A 138 10.15 -4.84 13.22
C ILE A 138 10.71 -5.52 14.46
N VAL A 139 12.00 -5.88 14.44
CA VAL A 139 12.73 -6.39 15.60
C VAL A 139 13.47 -5.26 16.31
N ILE A 140 13.26 -5.13 17.62
CA ILE A 140 14.09 -4.34 18.53
C ILE A 140 15.09 -5.26 19.20
N ALA A 141 16.35 -5.18 18.75
CA ALA A 141 17.40 -6.07 19.22
C ALA A 141 17.81 -5.76 20.68
N PRO A 142 18.07 -6.78 21.52
CA PRO A 142 18.49 -6.57 22.92
C PRO A 142 19.83 -5.83 23.07
N ASN A 143 20.69 -5.90 22.05
CA ASN A 143 21.99 -5.23 22.01
C ASN A 143 21.91 -3.73 21.68
N GLY A 144 20.70 -3.20 21.47
CA GLY A 144 20.48 -1.79 21.14
C GLY A 144 20.71 -1.44 19.67
N GLN A 145 20.88 -2.43 18.79
CA GLN A 145 20.80 -2.18 17.34
C GLN A 145 19.38 -1.72 17.01
N ILE A 146 19.32 -0.59 16.30
CA ILE A 146 18.07 -0.03 15.79
C ILE A 146 17.74 -0.73 14.47
N ASN A 147 16.45 -1.01 14.29
CA ASN A 147 15.89 -1.46 13.03
C ASN A 147 14.73 -0.54 12.65
N ASN A 148 14.72 -0.07 11.42
CA ASN A 148 13.69 0.73 10.80
C ASN A 148 13.08 -0.11 9.69
N SER A 149 11.76 -0.06 9.53
CA SER A 149 11.09 -0.83 8.47
C SER A 149 11.45 -0.29 7.07
N PRO A 150 11.17 -1.05 5.99
CA PRO A 150 11.28 -0.56 4.64
C PRO A 150 10.39 0.66 4.40
N ILE A 151 10.82 1.49 3.47
CA ILE A 151 10.13 2.71 3.04
C ILE A 151 9.80 2.59 1.56
N PHE A 152 8.58 2.95 1.19
CA PHE A 152 8.13 2.98 -0.20
C PHE A 152 8.28 4.37 -0.80
N GLN A 153 8.96 4.46 -1.93
CA GLN A 153 9.19 5.71 -2.67
C GLN A 153 8.16 5.93 -3.77
N ILE A 154 7.66 4.86 -4.37
CA ILE A 154 6.71 4.92 -5.48
C ILE A 154 5.30 4.76 -4.91
N PRO A 155 4.39 5.74 -5.10
CA PRO A 155 3.01 5.63 -4.63
C PRO A 155 2.27 4.51 -5.39
N PRO A 156 1.19 3.94 -4.82
CA PRO A 156 0.50 2.79 -5.39
C PRO A 156 -0.36 3.12 -6.63
N ASN A 157 -0.18 4.31 -7.21
CA ASN A 157 -1.08 4.83 -8.23
C ASN A 157 -0.59 4.53 -9.64
N ASP A 158 -0.94 3.36 -10.15
CA ASP A 158 -0.58 2.97 -11.50
C ASP A 158 -1.81 2.68 -12.32
N GLU A 159 -1.92 3.40 -13.43
CA GLU A 159 -2.94 3.17 -14.44
C GLU A 159 -2.40 2.16 -15.45
N GLY A 160 -3.13 1.07 -15.65
CA GLY A 160 -2.84 0.08 -16.69
C GLY A 160 -3.82 0.18 -17.85
N VAL A 161 -3.46 -0.43 -18.98
CA VAL A 161 -4.31 -0.49 -20.18
C VAL A 161 -4.73 -1.93 -20.43
N VAL A 162 -6.00 -2.14 -20.79
CA VAL A 162 -6.51 -3.45 -21.18
C VAL A 162 -5.70 -4.01 -22.36
N GLY A 163 -5.29 -5.27 -22.27
CA GLY A 163 -4.56 -5.97 -23.33
C GLY A 163 -3.06 -5.66 -23.40
N GLU A 164 -2.54 -4.77 -22.55
CA GLU A 164 -1.13 -4.40 -22.50
C GLU A 164 -0.45 -4.95 -21.25
N LEU A 165 0.86 -5.16 -21.30
CA LEU A 165 1.63 -5.57 -20.11
C LEU A 165 1.63 -4.44 -19.09
N PHE A 166 1.11 -4.72 -17.89
CA PHE A 166 1.21 -3.81 -16.76
C PHE A 166 2.43 -4.16 -15.91
N ILE A 167 3.22 -3.14 -15.55
CA ILE A 167 4.37 -3.27 -14.65
C ILE A 167 4.31 -2.12 -13.64
N HIS A 168 4.41 -2.45 -12.36
CA HIS A 168 4.60 -1.47 -11.29
C HIS A 168 5.75 -1.90 -10.39
N ASN A 169 6.74 -1.03 -10.21
CA ASN A 169 7.77 -1.24 -9.20
C ASN A 169 7.29 -0.68 -7.86
N VAL A 170 7.34 -1.51 -6.82
CA VAL A 170 6.90 -1.14 -5.47
C VAL A 170 7.78 -0.04 -4.85
N GLY A 171 9.02 0.11 -5.30
CA GLY A 171 9.94 1.16 -4.87
C GLY A 171 10.28 1.10 -3.38
N ALA A 172 10.36 -0.10 -2.81
CA ALA A 172 10.73 -0.29 -1.41
C ALA A 172 12.25 -0.33 -1.26
N TYR A 173 12.78 0.40 -0.29
CA TYR A 173 14.17 0.29 0.14
C TYR A 173 14.25 0.18 1.66
N ASP A 174 15.34 -0.42 2.14
CA ASP A 174 15.62 -0.52 3.56
C ASP A 174 16.63 0.56 3.98
N PRO A 175 16.29 1.45 4.92
CA PRO A 175 17.18 2.52 5.34
C PRO A 175 18.40 2.03 6.14
N ASP A 176 18.35 0.81 6.71
CA ASP A 176 19.45 0.21 7.48
C ASP A 176 20.35 -0.70 6.62
N GLY A 177 20.01 -0.88 5.34
CA GLY A 177 20.76 -1.66 4.37
C GLY A 177 20.46 -3.15 4.39
N ASP A 178 19.31 -3.56 4.94
CA ASP A 178 18.89 -4.96 4.91
C ASP A 178 18.39 -5.40 3.55
N SER A 179 18.49 -6.72 3.30
CA SER A 179 17.99 -7.31 2.07
C SER A 179 16.48 -7.46 2.12
N LEU A 180 15.81 -7.14 1.03
CA LEU A 180 14.35 -7.24 0.92
C LEU A 180 13.93 -8.42 0.06
N SER A 181 12.85 -9.08 0.44
CA SER A 181 12.13 -10.03 -0.42
C SER A 181 10.67 -9.61 -0.54
N TYR A 182 10.08 -9.90 -1.71
CA TYR A 182 8.74 -9.46 -2.05
C TYR A 182 7.83 -10.66 -2.31
N GLU A 183 6.61 -10.58 -1.82
CA GLU A 183 5.59 -11.61 -2.01
C GLU A 183 4.23 -10.95 -2.22
N LEU A 184 3.48 -11.38 -3.24
CA LEU A 184 2.06 -11.04 -3.36
C LEU A 184 1.26 -11.92 -2.41
N ILE A 185 0.44 -11.30 -1.57
CA ILE A 185 -0.34 -11.97 -0.54
C ILE A 185 -1.83 -11.68 -0.71
N THR A 186 -2.66 -12.47 -0.05
CA THR A 186 -4.08 -12.12 0.14
C THR A 186 -4.15 -10.94 1.12
N PRO A 187 -4.89 -9.86 0.81
CA PRO A 187 -5.11 -8.78 1.77
C PRO A 187 -5.81 -9.31 3.02
N TYR A 188 -5.47 -8.74 4.16
CA TYR A 188 -6.16 -9.01 5.41
C TYR A 188 -7.38 -8.08 5.57
N GLN A 189 -8.37 -8.55 6.33
CA GLN A 189 -9.51 -7.78 6.81
C GLN A 189 -9.48 -7.58 8.33
N GLN A 190 -8.66 -8.38 9.01
CA GLN A 190 -8.35 -8.28 10.42
C GLN A 190 -7.01 -9.01 10.64
N LYS A 191 -6.38 -8.79 11.78
CA LYS A 191 -5.20 -9.55 12.19
C LYS A 191 -5.40 -11.04 11.98
N GLU A 192 -4.52 -11.65 11.19
CA GLU A 192 -4.51 -13.08 10.84
C GLU A 192 -5.76 -13.59 10.09
N ILE A 193 -6.64 -12.70 9.62
CA ILE A 193 -7.84 -13.08 8.87
C ILE A 193 -7.78 -12.49 7.47
N GLU A 194 -7.52 -13.35 6.50
CA GLU A 194 -7.49 -13.03 5.08
C GLU A 194 -8.88 -12.70 4.52
N VAL A 195 -8.91 -11.91 3.46
CA VAL A 195 -10.12 -11.62 2.70
C VAL A 195 -10.45 -12.80 1.78
N VAL A 196 -11.45 -13.59 2.16
CA VAL A 196 -11.81 -14.85 1.46
C VAL A 196 -12.26 -14.63 0.01
N SER A 197 -12.87 -13.48 -0.30
CA SER A 197 -13.36 -13.17 -1.65
C SER A 197 -12.30 -12.56 -2.58
N TYR A 198 -11.06 -12.45 -2.11
CA TYR A 198 -9.96 -11.95 -2.90
C TYR A 198 -9.47 -13.01 -3.89
N GLU A 199 -9.31 -12.58 -5.13
CA GLU A 199 -8.61 -13.35 -6.15
C GLU A 199 -7.49 -12.48 -6.71
N ILE A 200 -6.27 -12.99 -6.70
CA ILE A 200 -5.18 -12.32 -7.42
C ILE A 200 -5.54 -12.32 -8.92
N PRO A 201 -5.38 -11.19 -9.64
CA PRO A 201 -5.67 -11.19 -11.08
C PRO A 201 -4.82 -12.22 -11.81
N ASP A 202 -5.42 -12.94 -12.76
CA ASP A 202 -4.73 -13.97 -13.54
C ASP A 202 -3.46 -13.44 -14.21
N SER A 203 -2.43 -14.28 -14.30
CA SER A 203 -1.14 -13.93 -14.90
C SER A 203 -0.44 -12.74 -14.21
N SER A 204 -0.61 -12.64 -12.89
CA SER A 204 0.10 -11.65 -12.09
C SER A 204 1.17 -12.30 -11.22
N TRP A 205 2.34 -11.68 -11.14
CA TRP A 205 3.45 -12.14 -10.30
C TRP A 205 4.32 -10.97 -9.88
N ILE A 206 5.16 -11.18 -8.86
CA ILE A 206 6.17 -10.21 -8.43
C ILE A 206 7.56 -10.82 -8.59
N ASP A 207 8.52 -10.04 -9.08
CA ASP A 207 9.91 -10.46 -9.16
C ASP A 207 10.70 -10.11 -7.88
N LYS A 208 11.96 -10.53 -7.84
CA LYS A 208 12.87 -10.25 -6.72
C LYS A 208 13.28 -8.78 -6.58
N TYR A 209 12.96 -7.94 -7.57
CA TYR A 209 13.26 -6.51 -7.60
C TYR A 209 12.03 -5.65 -7.23
N GLY A 210 10.92 -6.30 -6.84
CA GLY A 210 9.70 -5.62 -6.46
C GLY A 210 8.87 -5.14 -7.65
N ASN A 211 9.09 -5.65 -8.86
CA ASN A 211 8.22 -5.38 -10.01
C ASN A 211 7.02 -6.33 -9.97
N ILE A 212 5.83 -5.76 -9.79
CA ILE A 212 4.55 -6.44 -10.00
C ILE A 212 4.27 -6.41 -11.50
N TYR A 213 4.05 -7.59 -12.06
CA TYR A 213 3.63 -7.78 -13.44
C TYR A 213 2.19 -8.24 -13.47
N TRP A 214 1.44 -7.76 -14.46
CA TRP A 214 0.16 -8.35 -14.86
C TRP A 214 0.13 -8.43 -16.39
N ASP A 215 0.27 -9.65 -16.91
CA ASP A 215 0.28 -9.88 -18.36
C ASP A 215 -1.14 -9.73 -18.93
N LYS A 216 -1.36 -8.60 -19.62
CA LYS A 216 -2.56 -8.28 -20.41
C LYS A 216 -3.86 -8.36 -19.61
N PRO A 217 -4.13 -7.37 -18.74
CA PRO A 217 -5.42 -7.23 -18.07
C PRO A 217 -6.57 -7.27 -19.08
N VAL A 218 -7.61 -8.07 -18.81
CA VAL A 218 -8.70 -8.31 -19.77
C VAL A 218 -9.89 -7.40 -19.55
N PHE A 219 -10.09 -6.91 -18.32
CA PHE A 219 -11.24 -6.11 -17.95
C PHE A 219 -10.82 -4.78 -17.34
N VAL A 220 -11.56 -3.73 -17.69
CA VAL A 220 -11.44 -2.42 -17.06
C VAL A 220 -11.95 -2.47 -15.63
N GLY A 221 -11.33 -1.68 -14.75
CA GLY A 221 -11.77 -1.56 -13.37
C GLY A 221 -10.64 -1.33 -12.38
N GLN A 222 -11.00 -1.32 -11.10
CA GLN A 222 -10.05 -1.15 -9.99
C GLN A 222 -9.72 -2.52 -9.42
N TYR A 223 -8.44 -2.80 -9.27
CA TYR A 223 -7.96 -4.07 -8.74
C TYR A 223 -7.07 -3.81 -7.53
N THR A 224 -7.21 -4.62 -6.48
CA THR A 224 -6.34 -4.55 -5.31
C THR A 224 -5.21 -5.55 -5.43
N TYR A 225 -4.01 -5.13 -5.04
CA TYR A 225 -2.90 -6.02 -4.68
C TYR A 225 -2.52 -5.77 -3.24
N ALA A 226 -2.17 -6.83 -2.52
CA ALA A 226 -1.46 -6.75 -1.26
C ALA A 226 -0.11 -7.43 -1.41
N LEU A 227 0.91 -6.84 -0.80
CA LEU A 227 2.26 -7.36 -0.86
C LEU A 227 2.91 -7.32 0.52
N ARG A 228 3.71 -8.35 0.81
CA ARG A 228 4.57 -8.41 1.98
C ARG A 228 6.01 -8.13 1.53
N VAL A 229 6.59 -7.06 2.05
CA VAL A 229 8.04 -6.80 1.95
C VAL A 229 8.68 -7.27 3.23
N THR A 230 9.50 -8.32 3.16
CA THR A 230 10.19 -8.90 4.34
C THR A 230 11.64 -8.44 4.37
N GLU A 231 12.11 -8.02 5.54
CA GLU A 231 13.48 -7.62 5.82
C GLU A 231 14.32 -8.82 6.25
N TRP A 232 15.51 -8.95 5.66
CA TRP A 232 16.47 -10.00 5.95
C TRP A 232 17.82 -9.43 6.32
N ARG A 233 18.32 -9.84 7.48
CA ARG A 233 19.66 -9.51 7.96
C ARG A 233 20.51 -10.76 8.10
N PHE A 234 21.76 -10.68 7.64
CA PHE A 234 22.71 -11.78 7.75
C PHE A 234 23.45 -11.71 9.10
N PHE A 235 23.21 -12.69 9.98
CA PHE A 235 23.83 -12.78 11.30
C PHE A 235 24.24 -14.23 11.60
N ASP A 236 25.42 -14.43 12.21
CA ASP A 236 25.98 -15.75 12.55
C ASP A 236 25.94 -16.77 11.41
N GLY A 237 26.22 -16.31 10.17
CA GLY A 237 26.28 -17.16 9.00
C GLY A 237 24.92 -17.55 8.41
N LYS A 238 23.82 -16.95 8.87
CA LYS A 238 22.46 -17.23 8.40
C LYS A 238 21.65 -15.95 8.15
N TRP A 239 20.79 -15.98 7.15
CA TRP A 239 19.77 -14.96 6.96
C TRP A 239 18.65 -15.14 8.01
N GLN A 240 18.24 -14.05 8.62
CA GLN A 240 17.16 -14.00 9.60
C GLN A 240 16.11 -12.98 9.13
N ASP A 241 14.84 -13.38 9.20
CA ASP A 241 13.70 -12.45 9.09
C ASP A 241 13.70 -11.58 10.34
N ILE A 242 13.74 -10.27 10.13
CA ILE A 242 13.78 -9.26 11.20
C ILE A 242 12.60 -8.29 11.13
N GLY A 243 11.64 -8.53 10.25
CA GLY A 243 10.54 -7.61 10.04
C GLY A 243 9.87 -7.75 8.69
N PHE A 244 8.71 -7.11 8.58
CA PHE A 244 8.02 -6.97 7.31
C PHE A 244 7.12 -5.74 7.31
N VAL A 245 6.80 -5.23 6.13
CA VAL A 245 5.70 -4.28 5.91
C VAL A 245 4.71 -4.88 4.93
N ILE A 246 3.42 -4.88 5.32
CA ILE A 246 2.33 -5.15 4.39
C ILE A 246 1.92 -3.82 3.75
N ARG A 247 1.97 -3.81 2.42
CA ARG A 247 1.45 -2.72 1.61
C ARG A 247 0.25 -3.21 0.83
N ASP A 248 -0.82 -2.45 0.93
CA ASP A 248 -2.06 -2.62 0.17
C ASP A 248 -2.14 -1.51 -0.88
N MET A 249 -2.51 -1.85 -2.11
CA MET A 249 -2.55 -0.90 -3.23
C MET A 249 -3.69 -1.20 -4.19
N GLN A 250 -4.10 -0.19 -4.96
CA GLN A 250 -5.07 -0.32 -6.03
C GLN A 250 -4.52 0.18 -7.35
N VAL A 251 -4.67 -0.64 -8.38
CA VAL A 251 -4.34 -0.29 -9.76
C VAL A 251 -5.63 -0.07 -10.54
N TYR A 252 -5.58 0.86 -11.50
CA TYR A 252 -6.75 1.22 -12.30
C TYR A 252 -6.54 0.83 -13.76
N ILE A 253 -7.25 -0.20 -14.23
CA ILE A 253 -7.18 -0.67 -15.61
C ILE A 253 -8.20 0.10 -16.45
N ARG A 254 -7.72 0.75 -17.52
CA ARG A 254 -8.53 1.55 -18.46
C ARG A 254 -8.51 0.97 -19.86
N ASP A 255 -9.55 1.30 -20.60
CA ASP A 255 -9.58 1.17 -22.05
C ASP A 255 -9.17 2.53 -22.62
N LEU A 256 -7.89 2.67 -22.95
CA LEU A 256 -7.33 3.89 -23.52
C LEU A 256 -6.85 3.60 -24.94
N PRO A 257 -7.05 4.54 -25.89
CA PRO A 257 -6.46 4.44 -27.22
C PRO A 257 -4.93 4.65 -27.21
N ASN A 258 -4.35 4.95 -26.04
CA ASN A 258 -2.93 5.19 -25.83
C ASN A 258 -2.25 3.91 -25.31
N ALA A 259 -1.17 3.50 -25.96
CA ALA A 259 -0.30 2.44 -25.49
C ALA A 259 0.72 3.00 -24.48
N PRO A 260 1.19 2.20 -23.50
CA PRO A 260 2.23 2.65 -22.59
C PRO A 260 3.55 2.91 -23.33
N PRO A 261 4.38 3.85 -22.84
CA PRO A 261 5.71 4.06 -23.40
C PRO A 261 6.60 2.85 -23.15
N THR A 262 7.56 2.64 -24.06
CA THR A 262 8.57 1.58 -23.93
C THR A 262 9.87 2.19 -23.41
N ILE A 263 10.51 1.51 -22.46
CA ILE A 263 11.80 1.92 -21.88
C ILE A 263 12.86 0.90 -22.30
N THR A 264 13.89 1.38 -22.99
CA THR A 264 15.08 0.58 -23.34
C THR A 264 16.28 1.08 -22.54
N PRO A 265 16.67 0.41 -21.45
CA PRO A 265 17.88 0.77 -20.70
C PRO A 265 19.14 0.41 -21.49
N ASN A 266 20.13 1.31 -21.55
CA ASN A 266 21.43 1.05 -22.18
C ASN A 266 22.37 0.24 -21.26
N GLY A 267 21.90 -0.93 -20.82
CA GLY A 267 22.69 -1.88 -20.03
C GLY A 267 22.84 -1.52 -18.55
N SER A 268 23.63 -2.33 -17.84
CA SER A 268 23.94 -2.13 -16.43
C SER A 268 25.20 -1.29 -16.28
N ILE A 269 25.18 -0.32 -15.37
CA ILE A 269 26.38 0.44 -14.98
C ILE A 269 26.96 -0.11 -13.68
N CYS A 270 28.28 -0.07 -13.56
CA CYS A 270 28.99 -0.34 -12.31
C CYS A 270 29.77 0.91 -11.96
N VAL A 271 29.43 1.55 -10.85
CA VAL A 271 30.00 2.83 -10.42
C VAL A 271 30.51 2.66 -9.00
N VAL A 272 31.65 3.28 -8.68
CA VAL A 272 32.22 3.23 -7.34
C VAL A 272 31.38 4.12 -6.41
N ALA A 273 31.17 3.66 -5.17
CA ALA A 273 30.44 4.44 -4.17
C ALA A 273 31.06 5.85 -4.01
N GLY A 274 30.23 6.88 -4.08
CA GLY A 274 30.64 8.29 -4.04
C GLY A 274 30.94 8.93 -5.41
N GLU A 275 30.95 8.16 -6.49
CA GLU A 275 31.07 8.70 -7.86
C GLU A 275 29.70 8.96 -8.49
N THR A 276 29.63 9.88 -9.46
CA THR A 276 28.41 10.17 -10.20
C THR A 276 28.13 9.06 -11.22
N ALA A 277 26.96 8.44 -11.09
CA ALA A 277 26.42 7.50 -12.07
C ALA A 277 25.68 8.24 -13.19
N ILE A 278 25.97 7.89 -14.45
CA ILE A 278 25.24 8.38 -15.63
C ILE A 278 24.61 7.17 -16.31
N ILE A 279 23.29 7.20 -16.45
CA ILE A 279 22.51 6.17 -17.15
C ILE A 279 21.84 6.84 -18.34
N ASP A 280 22.16 6.36 -19.54
CA ASP A 280 21.42 6.73 -20.74
C ASP A 280 20.21 5.80 -20.88
N MET A 281 19.02 6.39 -21.03
CA MET A 281 17.78 5.66 -21.26
C MET A 281 17.05 6.21 -22.48
N VAL A 282 16.53 5.31 -23.30
CA VAL A 282 15.65 5.68 -24.42
C VAL A 282 14.22 5.33 -24.02
N VAL A 283 13.35 6.32 -24.06
CA VAL A 283 11.91 6.15 -23.80
C VAL A 283 11.15 6.58 -25.04
N GLU A 284 10.32 5.69 -25.58
CA GLU A 284 9.54 5.92 -26.80
C GLU A 284 8.06 5.70 -26.51
N ASP A 285 7.22 6.67 -26.86
CA ASP A 285 5.77 6.55 -26.80
C ASP A 285 5.23 6.16 -28.19
N PRO A 286 4.56 5.00 -28.34
CA PRO A 286 4.05 4.56 -29.64
C PRO A 286 3.02 5.49 -30.28
N ASN A 287 2.43 6.41 -29.50
CA ASN A 287 1.39 7.34 -29.91
C ASN A 287 1.90 8.80 -29.98
N ASP A 288 3.21 9.01 -29.86
CA ASP A 288 3.87 10.33 -29.87
C ASP A 288 3.30 11.31 -28.82
N ASN A 289 2.86 10.78 -27.68
CA ASN A 289 2.36 11.55 -26.54
C ASN A 289 3.52 12.11 -25.69
N MET A 290 3.25 13.15 -24.90
CA MET A 290 4.25 13.70 -23.97
C MET A 290 4.59 12.68 -22.88
N ILE A 291 5.88 12.44 -22.69
CA ILE A 291 6.42 11.49 -21.71
C ILE A 291 6.94 12.26 -20.50
N SER A 292 6.62 11.79 -19.30
CA SER A 292 7.29 12.20 -18.05
C SER A 292 8.13 11.05 -17.55
N VAL A 293 9.36 11.33 -17.12
CA VAL A 293 10.30 10.32 -16.60
C VAL A 293 10.75 10.74 -15.22
N GLU A 294 10.58 9.86 -14.24
CA GLU A 294 11.05 10.02 -12.86
C GLU A 294 11.98 8.85 -12.52
N LEU A 295 13.08 9.14 -11.84
CA LEU A 295 14.06 8.16 -11.41
C LEU A 295 13.95 7.95 -9.89
N PHE A 296 13.76 6.70 -9.48
CA PHE A 296 13.81 6.28 -8.09
C PHE A 296 15.06 5.43 -7.86
N ASN A 297 15.70 5.59 -6.71
CA ASN A 297 16.92 4.89 -6.35
C ASN A 297 16.76 4.27 -4.95
N ASP A 298 17.06 2.98 -4.87
CA ASP A 298 17.07 2.15 -3.67
C ASP A 298 18.47 2.06 -3.03
N LEU A 299 19.51 2.61 -3.69
CA LEU A 299 20.85 2.71 -3.14
C LEU A 299 20.95 3.86 -2.13
N ASN A 300 21.19 3.53 -0.85
CA ASN A 300 21.72 4.47 0.13
C ASN A 300 23.13 4.89 -0.31
N LEU A 301 23.28 6.11 -0.86
CA LEU A 301 24.56 6.72 -1.22
C LEU A 301 25.14 7.54 -0.05
#